data_AF-A0A7C6PS56-F1
#
_entry.id   AF-A0A7C6PS56-F1
#
_cell.length_a   1.000
_cell.length_b   1.000
_cell.length_c   1.000
_cell.angle_alpha   90.00
_cell.angle_beta   90.00
_cell.angle_gamma   90.00
#
_symmetry.space_group_name_H-M   'P 1'
#
loop_
_entity.id
_entity.type
_entity.pdbx_description
1 polymer ?
#
loop_
_entity_poly.entity_id
_entity_poly.type
_entity_poly.pdbx_seq_one_letter_code
_entity_poly.pdbx_strand_id
1 'polypeptide(L)' 'MYMLKICRCCDAILGELDREAFGATDMDLSLEIVGNVAYALCPQCMQELDINSRAYLH' A
#
# COMPACT_ATOMS: atom_id res chain seq x y z
N MET A 1 3.49 -7.28 17.47
CA MET A 1 2.77 -8.18 16.51
C MET A 1 2.98 -7.65 15.09
N TYR A 2 3.12 -8.50 14.08
CA TYR A 2 3.38 -8.04 12.70
C TYR A 2 2.10 -8.01 11.84
N MET A 3 2.04 -7.07 10.91
CA MET A 3 1.03 -6.97 9.86
C MET A 3 1.70 -7.13 8.50
N LEU A 4 1.02 -7.78 7.55
CA LEU A 4 1.53 -7.92 6.19
C LEU A 4 1.18 -6.68 5.38
N LYS A 5 2.17 -6.09 4.71
CA LYS A 5 1.95 -5.03 3.72
C LYS A 5 1.77 -5.66 2.35
N ILE A 6 0.62 -5.46 1.72
CA ILE A 6 0.24 -6.11 0.46
C ILE A 6 -0.17 -5.06 -0.57
N CYS A 7 0.16 -5.29 -1.84
CA CYS A 7 -0.31 -4.48 -2.95
C CYS A 7 -1.82 -4.69 -3.19
N ARG A 8 -2.60 -3.61 -3.22
CA ARG A 8 -4.05 -3.68 -3.49
C ARG A 8 -4.40 -4.16 -4.91
N CYS A 9 -3.52 -3.97 -5.88
CA CYS A 9 -3.81 -4.24 -7.29
C CYS A 9 -3.34 -5.62 -7.78
N CYS A 10 -2.22 -6.11 -7.25
CA CYS A 10 -1.59 -7.35 -7.73
C CYS A 10 -1.28 -8.36 -6.61
N ASP A 11 -1.73 -8.08 -5.38
CA ASP A 11 -1.53 -8.90 -4.19
C ASP A 11 -0.06 -9.22 -3.86
N ALA A 12 0.88 -8.51 -4.47
CA ALA A 12 2.29 -8.65 -4.18
C ALA A 12 2.59 -8.29 -2.71
N ILE A 13 3.35 -9.14 -2.02
CA ILE A 13 3.82 -8.87 -0.67
C ILE A 13 4.91 -7.80 -0.73
N LEU A 14 4.68 -6.67 -0.07
CA LEU A 14 5.59 -5.52 -0.03
C LEU A 14 6.50 -5.54 1.20
N GLY A 15 6.13 -6.32 2.22
CA GLY A 15 6.92 -6.51 3.43
C GLY A 15 6.04 -6.72 4.65
N GLU A 16 6.66 -6.56 5.81
CA GLU A 16 6.01 -6.68 7.12
C GLU A 16 6.10 -5.35 7.86
N LEU A 17 5.04 -5.00 8.58
CA LEU A 17 4.95 -3.81 9.41
C LEU A 17 4.84 -4.23 10.87
N ASP A 18 5.67 -3.66 11.72
CA ASP A 18 5.51 -3.84 13.16
C ASP A 18 4.35 -2.97 13.65
N ARG A 19 3.29 -3.62 14.11
CA ARG A 19 2.05 -2.98 14.54
C ARG A 19 2.24 -2.09 15.76
N GLU A 20 3.24 -2.39 16.60
CA GLU A 20 3.55 -1.60 17.80
C GLU A 20 4.30 -0.32 17.45
N ALA A 21 5.12 -0.35 16.40
CA ALA A 21 5.81 0.83 15.87
C ALA A 21 4.89 1.70 14.99
N PHE A 22 3.94 1.09 14.27
CA PHE A 22 3.02 1.78 13.36
C PHE A 22 2.01 2.69 14.05
N GLY A 23 1.62 2.39 15.30
CA GLY A 23 0.71 3.24 16.07
C GLY A 23 1.35 4.53 16.61
N ALA A 24 2.68 4.61 16.65
CA ALA A 24 3.43 5.71 17.27
C ALA A 24 4.01 6.71 16.25
N THR A 25 4.14 6.31 14.98
CA THR A 25 4.82 7.11 13.95
C THR A 25 3.89 7.27 12.76
N ASP A 26 3.39 8.49 12.62
CA ASP A 26 2.80 9.08 11.41
C ASP A 26 2.01 8.11 10.53
N MET A 27 0.71 8.05 10.79
CA MET A 27 -0.23 7.23 10.05
C MET A 27 -0.27 7.74 8.61
N ASP A 28 0.54 7.13 7.74
CA ASP A 28 0.55 7.40 6.30
C ASP A 28 -0.88 7.13 5.78
N LEU A 29 -1.64 8.22 5.57
CA LEU A 29 -3.10 8.21 5.30
C LEU A 29 -3.47 7.43 4.02
N SER A 30 -2.47 6.96 3.29
CA SER A 30 -2.58 6.14 2.08
C SER A 30 -2.72 4.63 2.35
N LEU A 31 -2.58 4.19 3.61
CA LEU A 31 -2.67 2.77 3.99
C LEU A 31 -4.06 2.40 4.49
N GLU A 32 -4.69 1.42 3.85
CA GLU A 32 -5.95 0.82 4.30
C GLU A 32 -5.65 -0.45 5.09
N ILE A 33 -6.08 -0.53 6.36
CA ILE A 33 -5.82 -1.69 7.22
C ILE A 33 -7.11 -2.52 7.37
N VAL A 34 -7.05 -3.80 6.99
CA VAL A 34 -8.13 -4.77 7.19
C VAL A 34 -7.59 -5.97 7.96
N GLY A 35 -7.97 -6.09 9.23
CA GLY A 35 -7.48 -7.15 10.11
C GLY A 35 -5.98 -7.01 10.42
N ASN A 36 -5.18 -7.97 9.94
CA ASN A 36 -3.71 -7.98 10.08
C ASN A 36 -2.99 -7.69 8.75
N VAL A 37 -3.71 -7.11 7.78
CA VAL A 37 -3.18 -6.77 6.45
C VAL A 37 -3.28 -5.26 6.26
N ALA A 38 -2.18 -4.66 5.81
CA ALA A 38 -2.10 -3.27 5.41
C ALA A 38 -1.97 -3.20 3.88
N TYR A 39 -2.94 -2.61 3.22
CA TYR A 39 -2.97 -2.45 1.77
C TYR A 39 -2.31 -1.15 1.33
N ALA A 40 -1.44 -1.24 0.34
CA ALA A 40 -0.79 -0.11 -0.34
C ALA A 40 -0.70 -0.37 -1.84
N LEU A 41 -0.17 0.57 -2.63
CA LEU A 41 0.22 0.32 -4.01
C LEU A 41 1.70 -0.03 -4.09
N CYS A 42 2.06 -1.05 -4.86
CA CYS A 42 3.45 -1.31 -5.20
C CYS A 42 3.93 -0.31 -6.26
N PRO A 43 5.25 -0.06 -6.37
CA PRO A 43 5.79 0.89 -7.36
C PRO A 43 5.35 0.59 -8.80
N GLN A 44 5.23 -0.69 -9.15
CA GLN A 44 4.78 -1.11 -10.48
C GLN A 44 3.31 -0.71 -10.74
N CYS A 45 2.39 -1.09 -9.85
CA CYS A 45 0.98 -0.74 -10.00
C CYS A 45 0.76 0.78 -9.90
N MET A 46 1.53 1.48 -9.07
CA MET A 46 1.50 2.94 -9.00
C MET A 46 1.92 3.57 -10.33
N GLN A 47 2.98 3.06 -10.95
CA GLN A 47 3.44 3.52 -12.26
C GLN A 47 2.40 3.25 -13.35
N GLU A 48 1.80 2.06 -13.39
CA GLU A 48 0.76 1.72 -14.37
C GLU A 48 -0.50 2.60 -14.20
N LEU A 49 -0.86 2.94 -12.97
CA LEU A 49 -1.97 3.86 -12.68
C LEU A 49 -1.64 5.31 -13.05
N ASP A 50 -0.40 5.77 -12.84
CA ASP A 50 0.05 7.12 -13.26
C ASP A 50 0.17 7.24 -14.79
N ILE A 51 0.56 6.16 -15.48
CA ILE A 51 0.55 6.11 -16.94
C ILE A 51 -0.89 6.16 -17.46
N ASN A 52 -1.80 5.42 -16.84
CA ASN A 52 -3.21 5.44 -17.22
C ASN A 52 -3.87 6.80 -16.95
N SER A 53 -3.60 7.43 -15.80
CA SER A 53 -4.19 8.75 -15.49
C SER A 53 -3.80 9.82 -16.52
N ARG A 54 -2.57 9.76 -17.05
CA ARG A 54 -2.10 10.64 -18.13
C ARG A 54 -2.67 10.28 -19.51
N ALA A 55 -3.03 9.01 -19.74
CA ALA A 55 -3.62 8.57 -20.99
C ALA A 55 -5.09 9.01 -21.17
N TYR A 56 -5.84 9.23 -20.07
CA TYR A 56 -7.23 9.74 -20.13
C TYR A 56 -7.34 11.26 -20.30
N LEU A 57 -6.22 12.00 -20.30
CA LEU A 57 -6.18 13.47 -20.44
C LEU A 57 -5.89 13.94 -21.88
N HIS A 58 -6.06 13.07 -22.87
CA HIS A 58 -5.71 13.35 -24.27
C HIS A 58 -6.90 13.33 -25.22
#